data_AF-A0A951EL87-F1
#
_entry.id   AF-A0A951EL87-F1
#
_cell.length_a   1.000
_cell.length_b   1.000
_cell.length_c   1.000
_cell.angle_alpha   90.00
_cell.angle_beta   90.00
_cell.angle_gamma   90.00
#
_symmetry.space_group_name_H-M   'P 1'
#
loop_
_entity.id
_entity.type
_entity.pdbx_description
1 polymer ?
#
loop_
_entity_poly.entity_id
_entity_poly.type
_entity_poly.pdbx_seq_one_letter_code
_entity_poly.pdbx_strand_id
1 'polypeptide(L)'
;MSESNIAKQRLLVEVDALVAAIMGDAPLSEVVPIVDRIGAAVDHWHEIPPAAIAELRSAIDLLYGGHACATLSALLSAHSELTRPGADPTPR
;
A
#
# COMPACT_ATOMS: atom_id res chain seq x y z
N MET A 1 6.22 0.72 20.95
CA MET A 1 5.50 0.45 19.67
C MET A 1 5.37 -1.05 19.53
N SER A 2 4.21 -1.57 19.14
CA SER A 2 4.04 -2.98 18.80
C SER A 2 4.71 -3.29 17.45
N GLU A 3 5.08 -4.55 17.21
CA GLU A 3 5.62 -5.00 15.91
C GLU A 3 4.66 -4.68 14.76
N SER A 4 3.35 -4.79 15.02
CA SER A 4 2.28 -4.37 14.11
C SER A 4 2.36 -2.89 13.72
N ASN A 5 2.56 -1.99 14.68
CA ASN A 5 2.72 -0.56 14.37
C ASN A 5 3.98 -0.27 13.55
N ILE A 6 5.04 -1.06 13.73
CA ILE A 6 6.28 -0.94 12.93
C ILE A 6 6.03 -1.43 11.49
N ALA A 7 5.36 -2.57 11.33
CA ALA A 7 5.00 -3.10 10.02
C ALA A 7 4.08 -2.13 9.26
N LYS A 8 3.12 -1.54 9.97
CA LYS A 8 2.22 -0.50 9.45
C LYS A 8 2.95 0.72 8.95
N GLN A 9 3.86 1.24 9.77
CA GLN A 9 4.64 2.41 9.39
C GLN A 9 5.53 2.11 8.19
N ARG A 10 6.12 0.91 8.12
CA ARG A 10 6.91 0.48 6.96
C ARG A 10 6.06 0.40 5.70
N LEU A 11 4.87 -0.21 5.77
CA LEU A 11 3.97 -0.29 4.62
C LEU A 11 3.54 1.11 4.14
N LEU A 12 3.22 2.02 5.06
CA LEU A 12 2.92 3.41 4.73
C LEU A 12 4.07 4.08 3.97
N VAL A 13 5.31 3.90 4.45
CA VAL A 13 6.51 4.43 3.78
C VAL A 13 6.68 3.86 2.37
N GLU A 14 6.42 2.58 2.16
CA GLU A 14 6.49 1.97 0.81
C GLU A 14 5.39 2.50 -0.10
N VAL A 15 4.17 2.69 0.41
CA VAL A 15 3.06 3.30 -0.34
C VAL A 15 3.39 4.73 -0.76
N ASP A 16 3.92 5.54 0.17
CA ASP A 16 4.37 6.91 -0.13
C ASP A 16 5.49 6.93 -1.17
N ALA A 17 6.46 6.01 -1.06
CA ALA A 17 7.54 5.87 -2.03
C ALA A 17 7.01 5.51 -3.43
N LEU A 18 6.02 4.62 -3.51
CA LEU A 18 5.41 4.25 -4.79
C LEU A 18 4.64 5.42 -5.42
N VAL A 19 3.89 6.18 -4.62
CA VAL A 19 3.20 7.40 -5.08
C VAL A 19 4.21 8.40 -5.63
N ALA A 20 5.30 8.67 -4.90
CA ALA A 20 6.35 9.59 -5.33
C ALA A 20 7.02 9.11 -6.63
N ALA A 21 7.30 7.80 -6.75
CA ALA A 21 7.89 7.21 -7.95
C ALA A 21 6.99 7.38 -9.18
N ILE A 22 5.69 7.11 -9.04
CA ILE A 22 4.73 7.28 -10.15
C ILE A 22 4.57 8.75 -10.53
N MET A 23 4.44 9.65 -9.56
CA MET A 23 4.33 11.09 -9.82
C MET A 23 5.61 11.69 -10.43
N GLY A 24 6.77 11.12 -10.08
CA GLY A 24 8.08 11.52 -10.61
C GLY A 24 8.44 10.87 -11.94
N ASP A 25 7.55 10.07 -12.53
CA ASP A 25 7.81 9.30 -13.76
C ASP A 25 9.09 8.43 -13.63
N ALA A 26 9.26 7.81 -12.47
CA ALA A 26 10.41 6.96 -12.17
C ALA A 26 10.46 5.74 -13.10
N PRO A 27 11.65 5.27 -13.48
CA PRO A 27 11.79 4.10 -14.33
C PRO A 27 11.27 2.84 -13.62
N LEU A 28 10.76 1.88 -14.40
CA LEU A 28 10.21 0.62 -13.86
C LEU A 28 11.19 -0.14 -12.95
N SER A 29 12.50 -0.02 -13.19
CA SER A 29 13.54 -0.61 -12.34
C SER A 29 13.52 -0.10 -10.89
N GLU A 30 13.01 1.10 -10.66
CA GLU A 30 12.85 1.69 -9.32
C GLU A 30 11.46 1.41 -8.73
N VAL A 31 10.45 1.28 -9.59
CA VAL A 31 9.06 1.00 -9.20
C VAL A 31 8.86 -0.45 -8.76
N VAL A 32 9.38 -1.42 -9.53
CA VAL A 32 9.18 -2.86 -9.29
C VAL A 32 9.58 -3.30 -7.88
N PRO A 33 10.76 -2.91 -7.35
CA PRO A 33 11.14 -3.32 -6.00
C PRO A 33 10.19 -2.81 -4.91
N ILE A 34 9.54 -1.65 -5.11
CA ILE A 34 8.57 -1.10 -4.15
C ILE A 34 7.28 -1.92 -4.21
N VAL A 35 6.81 -2.23 -5.42
CA VAL A 35 5.65 -3.08 -5.67
C VAL A 35 5.82 -4.46 -5.04
N ASP A 36 7.00 -5.08 -5.18
CA ASP A 36 7.30 -6.39 -4.60
C ASP A 36 7.22 -6.37 -3.06
N ARG A 37 7.73 -5.30 -2.43
CA ARG A 37 7.66 -5.14 -0.96
C ARG A 37 6.23 -4.94 -0.49
N ILE A 38 5.42 -4.17 -1.22
CA ILE A 38 4.00 -3.98 -0.95
C ILE A 38 3.24 -5.32 -1.10
N GLY A 39 3.48 -6.05 -2.19
CA GLY A 39 2.87 -7.36 -2.44
C GLY A 39 3.17 -8.36 -1.32
N ALA A 40 4.44 -8.46 -0.91
CA ALA A 40 4.85 -9.31 0.20
C ALA A 40 4.17 -8.92 1.53
N ALA A 41 4.01 -7.61 1.80
CA ALA A 41 3.31 -7.14 2.99
C ALA A 41 1.82 -7.53 2.95
N VAL A 42 1.16 -7.37 1.80
CA VAL A 42 -0.25 -7.71 1.60
C VAL A 42 -0.53 -9.20 1.83
N ASP A 43 0.36 -10.08 1.38
CA ASP A 43 0.14 -11.53 1.45
C ASP A 43 0.43 -12.14 2.84
N HIS A 44 1.20 -11.44 3.68
CA HIS A 44 1.67 -11.98 4.95
C HIS A 44 1.14 -11.26 6.19
N TRP A 45 0.56 -10.07 6.03
CA TRP A 45 0.23 -9.23 7.19
C TRP A 45 -1.27 -9.20 7.50
N HIS A 46 -1.63 -9.96 8.52
CA HIS A 46 -3.00 -10.21 8.99
C HIS A 46 -3.64 -9.00 9.70
N GLU A 47 -2.84 -7.98 10.03
CA GLU A 47 -3.29 -6.78 10.73
C GLU A 47 -3.45 -5.57 9.80
N ILE A 48 -3.24 -5.75 8.49
CA ILE A 48 -3.65 -4.75 7.50
C ILE A 48 -5.17 -4.75 7.41
N PRO A 49 -5.84 -3.59 7.46
CA PRO A 49 -7.26 -3.50 7.19
C PRO A 49 -7.62 -4.14 5.84
N PRO A 50 -8.66 -5.00 5.75
CA PRO A 50 -9.04 -5.64 4.50
C PRO A 50 -9.29 -4.66 3.34
N ALA A 51 -9.79 -3.46 3.65
CA ALA A 51 -9.96 -2.39 2.67
C ALA A 51 -8.61 -1.92 2.09
N ALA A 52 -7.60 -1.71 2.93
CA ALA A 52 -6.25 -1.37 2.46
C ALA A 52 -5.65 -2.49 1.61
N ILE A 53 -5.85 -3.77 1.98
CA ILE A 53 -5.41 -4.92 1.16
C ILE A 53 -6.04 -4.87 -0.24
N ALA A 54 -7.36 -4.65 -0.31
CA ALA A 54 -8.08 -4.60 -1.58
C ALA A 54 -7.57 -3.47 -2.49
N GLU A 55 -7.37 -2.29 -1.92
CA GLU A 55 -6.85 -1.13 -2.65
C GLU A 55 -5.38 -1.33 -3.10
N LEU A 56 -4.53 -1.93 -2.26
CA LEU A 56 -3.14 -2.23 -2.64
C LEU A 56 -3.06 -3.26 -3.78
N ARG A 57 -3.87 -4.32 -3.74
CA ARG A 57 -3.93 -5.30 -4.85
C ARG A 57 -4.42 -4.65 -6.14
N SER A 58 -5.48 -3.84 -6.04
CA SER A 58 -6.01 -3.05 -7.17
C SER A 58 -4.94 -2.12 -7.75
N ALA A 59 -4.18 -1.42 -6.90
CA ALA A 59 -3.10 -0.55 -7.34
C ALA A 59 -2.02 -1.30 -8.14
N ILE A 60 -1.63 -2.49 -7.67
CA ILE A 60 -0.65 -3.35 -8.35
C ILE A 60 -1.17 -3.80 -9.72
N ASP A 61 -2.41 -4.29 -9.79
CA ASP A 61 -3.01 -4.72 -11.06
C ASP A 61 -3.14 -3.56 -12.06
N LEU A 62 -3.56 -2.39 -11.60
CA LEU A 62 -3.69 -1.18 -12.41
C LEU A 62 -2.33 -0.68 -12.91
N LEU A 63 -1.28 -0.79 -12.09
CA LEU A 63 0.07 -0.41 -12.47
C LEU A 63 0.59 -1.31 -13.60
N TYR A 64 0.39 -2.62 -13.50
CA TYR A 64 0.71 -3.54 -14.60
C TYR A 64 -0.12 -3.29 -15.86
N GLY A 65 -1.35 -2.79 -15.70
CA GLY A 65 -2.20 -2.33 -16.80
C GLY A 65 -1.85 -0.96 -17.39
N GLY A 66 -0.86 -0.24 -16.83
CA GLY A 66 -0.46 1.09 -17.28
C GLY A 66 -1.46 2.22 -16.93
N HIS A 67 -2.31 2.02 -15.93
CA HIS A 67 -3.37 2.95 -15.54
C HIS A 67 -2.93 3.91 -14.42
N ALA A 68 -1.91 4.74 -14.68
CA ALA A 68 -1.24 5.57 -13.67
C ALA A 68 -2.20 6.38 -12.74
N CYS A 69 -3.21 7.06 -13.29
CA CYS A 69 -4.17 7.83 -12.48
C CYS A 69 -5.03 6.95 -11.56
N ALA A 70 -5.42 5.76 -12.04
CA ALA A 70 -6.20 4.82 -11.24
C ALA A 70 -5.31 4.15 -10.17
N THR A 71 -4.07 3.83 -10.51
CA THR A 71 -3.06 3.36 -9.56
C THR A 71 -2.85 4.36 -8.42
N LEU A 72 -2.64 5.64 -8.74
CA LEU A 72 -2.48 6.69 -7.71
C LEU A 72 -3.71 6.81 -6.83
N SER A 73 -4.91 6.73 -7.41
CA SER A 73 -6.16 6.80 -6.65
C SER A 73 -6.29 5.64 -5.66
N ALA A 74 -5.97 4.41 -6.09
CA ALA A 74 -5.98 3.22 -5.23
C ALA A 74 -4.92 3.31 -4.12
N LEU A 75 -3.70 3.79 -4.42
CA LEU A 75 -2.64 3.98 -3.42
C LEU A 75 -3.03 5.01 -2.35
N LEU A 76 -3.65 6.12 -2.76
CA LEU A 76 -4.11 7.15 -1.82
C LEU A 76 -5.27 6.64 -0.95
N SER A 77 -6.18 5.84 -1.51
CA SER A 77 -7.23 5.14 -0.75
C SER A 77 -6.61 4.18 0.28
N ALA A 78 -5.66 3.34 -0.13
CA ALA A 78 -4.95 2.44 0.77
C ALA A 78 -4.23 3.19 1.90
N HIS A 79 -3.55 4.30 1.58
CA HIS A 79 -2.90 5.16 2.57
C HIS A 79 -3.92 5.73 3.58
N SER A 80 -5.08 6.20 3.11
CA SER A 80 -6.17 6.68 3.98
C SER A 80 -6.68 5.59 4.92
N GLU A 81 -6.90 4.38 4.41
CA GLU A 81 -7.30 3.21 5.20
C GLU A 81 -6.25 2.83 6.25
N LEU A 82 -4.97 2.85 5.87
CA LEU A 82 -3.86 2.57 6.78
C LEU A 82 -3.76 3.67 7.85
N THR A 83 -3.91 4.93 7.52
CA THR A 83 -3.80 6.03 8.51
C THR A 83 -5.04 6.19 9.39
N ARG A 84 -6.18 5.56 9.04
CA ARG A 84 -7.40 5.63 9.82
C ARG A 84 -7.17 5.13 11.27
N PRO A 85 -7.48 5.95 12.29
CA PRO A 85 -7.47 5.50 13.67
C PRO A 85 -8.57 4.45 13.87
N GLY A 86 -8.23 3.27 14.39
CA GLY A 86 -9.22 2.33 14.91
C GLY A 86 -9.78 1.28 13.95
N ALA A 87 -8.97 0.70 13.06
CA ALA A 87 -9.27 -0.64 12.55
C ALA A 87 -8.89 -1.71 13.59
N ASP A 88 -9.41 -1.56 14.81
CA ASP A 88 -9.30 -2.55 15.88
C ASP A 88 -10.59 -3.39 15.83
N PRO A 89 -10.56 -4.67 15.43
CA PRO A 89 -11.70 -5.55 15.59
C PRO A 89 -11.78 -5.98 17.05
N THR A 90 -12.16 -5.07 17.94
CA THR A 90 -12.55 -5.42 19.30
C THR A 90 -14.07 -5.43 19.43
N PRO A 91 -14.71 -6.60 19.35
CA PRO A 91 -15.88 -6.89 20.14
C PRO A 91 -15.44 -7.78 21.30
N ARG A 92 -15.24 -7.20 22.49
CA ARG A 92 -15.42 -7.91 23.77
C ARG A 92 -15.93 -6.96 24.82
#